data_AF-A0A8B8G833-F1
#
_entry.id   AF-A0A8B8G833-F1
#
_cell.length_a   1.000
_cell.length_b   1.000
_cell.length_c   1.000
_cell.angle_alpha   90.00
_cell.angle_beta   90.00
_cell.angle_gamma   90.00
#
_symmetry.space_group_name_H-M   'P 1'
#
loop_
_entity.id
_entity.type
_entity.pdbx_description
1 polymer ?
#
loop_
_entity_poly.entity_id
_entity_poly.type
_entity_poly.pdbx_seq_one_letter_code
_entity_poly.pdbx_strand_id
1 'polypeptide(L)'
;MSYRDLFKFTESMRSLGFHQQISMDSFHSPNFALVSEVLLWLALRFEPDINLPHEIETSEQRVYFIRSIVEFFVLKTNIKLNVKKIYQADRNAVGELLKITDLLNDALNAKIAYENESVSKLDINLTYKANELKTTRELASKITQKGATLFRSLEEESELRPIRDNRVNGALDINEVEQSLKTLIEKTKRETSHIKDLIKNVSATEANLDAKIAKRREDLERNSKRLNTLKQVRPAFLEEFEDLESELRNLYQEYITRQRCISYLEHQQEQVAQAELMHMQEQQEMTKKIIENNKQDDDLKLLEGVNNESFNNQFLENTPDISIKGRVSSAATSRNRSMFDHLTDSETDSDLMLDDEDSNIMASDGELSTSKAEKLGSIHSDSDN
;
A
#
# COMPACT_ATOMS: atom_id res chain seq x y z
N MET A 1 45.57 -2.98 -15.51
CA MET A 1 44.72 -2.56 -14.39
C MET A 1 44.14 -1.18 -14.69
N SER A 2 42.90 -0.92 -14.29
CA SER A 2 42.20 0.34 -14.57
C SER A 2 42.59 1.42 -13.56
N TYR A 3 42.57 2.71 -13.95
CA TYR A 3 42.75 3.85 -13.02
C TYR A 3 41.77 3.78 -11.82
N ARG A 4 40.60 3.18 -12.06
CA ARG A 4 39.58 2.89 -11.05
C ARG A 4 40.08 1.96 -9.94
N ASP A 5 40.85 0.94 -10.27
CA ASP A 5 41.35 -0.05 -9.29
C ASP A 5 42.39 0.60 -8.37
N LEU A 6 43.22 1.47 -8.94
CA LEU A 6 44.20 2.22 -8.16
C LEU A 6 43.53 3.20 -7.21
N PHE A 7 42.51 3.93 -7.68
CA PHE A 7 41.73 4.83 -6.85
C PHE A 7 41.04 4.05 -5.72
N LYS A 8 40.37 2.94 -6.06
CA LYS A 8 39.74 2.05 -5.08
C LYS A 8 40.75 1.61 -4.02
N PHE A 9 41.93 1.14 -4.42
CA PHE A 9 42.98 0.72 -3.50
C PHE A 9 43.42 1.84 -2.57
N THR A 10 43.65 3.05 -3.08
CA THR A 10 44.06 4.19 -2.24
C THR A 10 42.99 4.59 -1.23
N GLU A 11 41.71 4.60 -1.61
CA GLU A 11 40.60 4.85 -0.69
C GLU A 11 40.46 3.73 0.34
N SER A 12 40.54 2.48 -0.10
CA SER A 12 40.47 1.28 0.73
C SER A 12 41.61 1.17 1.75
N MET A 13 42.81 1.65 1.42
CA MET A 13 43.92 1.70 2.39
C MET A 13 43.76 2.87 3.38
N ARG A 14 43.16 3.99 2.95
CA ARG A 14 42.82 5.11 3.82
C ARG A 14 41.74 4.75 4.83
N SER A 15 40.68 4.05 4.40
CA SER A 15 39.60 3.60 5.30
C SER A 15 40.10 2.62 6.37
N LEU A 16 41.06 1.75 6.03
CA LEU A 16 41.70 0.84 6.98
C LEU A 16 42.72 1.54 7.91
N GLY A 17 43.04 2.81 7.67
CA GLY A 17 43.96 3.60 8.49
C GLY A 17 45.43 3.27 8.27
N PHE A 18 45.84 3.02 7.02
CA PHE A 18 47.26 2.89 6.66
C PHE A 18 48.02 4.18 6.98
N HIS A 19 49.20 4.05 7.60
CA HIS A 19 49.93 5.17 8.20
C HIS A 19 50.58 6.11 7.17
N GLN A 20 50.84 5.65 5.95
CA GLN A 20 51.42 6.47 4.88
C GLN A 20 50.37 6.82 3.81
N GLN A 21 50.40 8.06 3.30
CA GLN A 21 49.56 8.44 2.17
C GLN A 21 50.10 7.84 0.87
N ILE A 22 49.29 6.99 0.23
CA ILE A 22 49.61 6.40 -1.07
C ILE A 22 49.08 7.34 -2.17
N SER A 23 49.98 7.86 -3.01
CA SER A 23 49.60 8.69 -4.16
C SER A 23 49.16 7.82 -5.34
N MET A 24 48.31 8.38 -6.20
CA MET A 24 47.91 7.77 -7.47
C MET A 24 49.09 7.56 -8.44
N ASP A 25 50.19 8.29 -8.26
CA ASP A 25 51.38 8.12 -9.08
C ASP A 25 52.41 7.12 -8.50
N SER A 26 52.20 6.64 -7.26
CA SER A 26 53.16 5.78 -6.56
C SER A 26 53.42 4.42 -7.23
N PHE A 27 52.52 3.96 -8.10
CA PHE A 27 52.62 2.69 -8.84
C PHE A 27 52.85 2.89 -10.35
N HIS A 28 53.08 4.13 -10.82
CA HIS A 28 53.38 4.39 -12.23
C HIS A 28 54.72 3.77 -12.66
N SER A 29 55.67 3.73 -11.72
CA SER A 29 56.95 3.00 -11.80
C SER A 29 57.02 1.94 -10.69
N PRO A 30 57.80 0.85 -10.87
CA PRO A 30 58.01 -0.16 -9.83
C PRO A 30 58.48 0.44 -8.50
N ASN A 31 57.68 0.28 -7.45
CA ASN A 31 57.99 0.76 -6.10
C ASN A 31 57.87 -0.38 -5.08
N PHE A 32 58.94 -1.18 -4.99
CA PHE A 32 58.96 -2.36 -4.15
C PHE A 32 58.86 -2.04 -2.66
N ALA A 33 59.52 -0.96 -2.21
CA ALA A 33 59.51 -0.55 -0.81
C ALA A 33 58.08 -0.30 -0.30
N LEU A 34 57.28 0.42 -1.09
CA LEU A 34 55.88 0.66 -0.77
C LEU A 34 55.06 -0.64 -0.74
N VAL A 35 55.25 -1.54 -1.72
CA VAL A 35 54.54 -2.82 -1.76
C VAL A 35 54.89 -3.70 -0.56
N SER A 36 56.16 -3.76 -0.17
CA SER A 36 56.59 -4.52 1.00
C SER A 36 56.02 -3.95 2.30
N GLU A 37 56.01 -2.63 2.44
CA GLU A 37 55.45 -1.96 3.62
C GLU A 37 53.93 -2.17 3.72
N VAL A 38 53.21 -2.04 2.61
CA VAL A 38 51.77 -2.33 2.54
C VAL A 38 51.49 -3.79 2.90
N LEU A 39 52.21 -4.75 2.31
CA LEU A 39 51.98 -6.17 2.57
C LEU A 39 52.27 -6.55 4.02
N LEU A 40 53.36 -6.02 4.58
CA LEU A 40 53.71 -6.24 5.97
C LEU A 40 52.65 -5.66 6.91
N TRP A 41 52.21 -4.43 6.64
CA TRP A 41 51.16 -3.78 7.42
C TRP A 41 49.85 -4.56 7.36
N LEU A 42 49.44 -5.02 6.17
CA LEU A 42 48.25 -5.84 6.01
C LEU A 42 48.38 -7.16 6.79
N ALA A 43 49.55 -7.80 6.78
CA ALA A 43 49.77 -9.04 7.52
C ALA A 43 49.65 -8.83 9.04
N LEU A 44 50.21 -7.75 9.57
CA LEU A 44 50.09 -7.37 10.99
C LEU A 44 48.66 -7.05 11.42
N ARG A 45 47.78 -6.65 10.49
CA ARG A 45 46.34 -6.47 10.76
C ARG A 45 45.60 -7.80 10.92
N PHE A 46 46.06 -8.86 10.28
CA PHE A 46 45.50 -10.21 10.44
C PHE A 46 46.05 -10.92 11.68
N GLU A 47 47.36 -10.81 11.93
CA GLU A 47 48.01 -11.47 13.05
C GLU A 47 49.11 -10.56 13.63
N PRO A 48 48.88 -9.94 14.80
CA PRO A 48 49.82 -8.97 15.38
C PRO A 48 51.20 -9.56 15.73
N ASP A 49 51.25 -10.85 16.07
CA ASP A 49 52.45 -11.54 16.57
C ASP A 49 53.25 -12.23 15.45
N ILE A 50 52.97 -11.94 14.17
CA ILE A 50 53.65 -12.63 13.08
C ILE A 50 55.09 -12.17 12.91
N ASN A 51 56.00 -13.15 12.83
CA ASN A 51 57.40 -12.93 12.50
C ASN A 51 57.62 -13.06 10.98
N LEU A 52 57.55 -11.94 10.27
CA LEU A 52 57.82 -11.86 8.83
C LEU A 52 59.21 -11.26 8.58
N PRO A 53 59.89 -11.62 7.47
CA PRO A 53 61.13 -10.98 7.08
C PRO A 53 60.92 -9.47 6.89
N HIS A 54 61.85 -8.64 7.36
CA HIS A 54 61.77 -7.17 7.20
C HIS A 54 62.86 -6.60 6.28
N GLU A 55 63.87 -7.40 5.93
CA GLU A 55 64.96 -6.99 5.05
C GLU A 55 64.56 -7.09 3.58
N ILE A 56 64.78 -6.02 2.81
CA ILE A 56 64.38 -5.91 1.39
C ILE A 56 65.46 -5.28 0.51
N GLU A 57 66.69 -5.17 0.99
CA GLU A 57 67.76 -4.46 0.29
C GLU A 57 68.28 -5.25 -0.91
N THR A 58 68.51 -6.55 -0.73
CA THR A 58 69.00 -7.44 -1.79
C THR A 58 67.86 -8.12 -2.56
N SER A 59 68.14 -8.53 -3.80
CA SER A 59 67.16 -9.25 -4.63
C SER A 59 66.73 -10.57 -4.01
N GLU A 60 67.64 -11.29 -3.36
CA GLU A 60 67.37 -12.54 -2.65
C GLU A 60 66.45 -12.33 -1.43
N GLN A 61 66.72 -11.29 -0.63
CA GLN A 61 65.87 -10.90 0.49
C GLN A 61 64.44 -10.56 0.03
N ARG A 62 64.27 -9.83 -1.09
CA ARG A 62 62.94 -9.52 -1.64
C ARG A 62 62.18 -10.77 -2.08
N VAL A 63 62.86 -11.72 -2.71
CA VAL A 63 62.24 -13.00 -3.12
C VAL A 63 61.82 -13.81 -1.89
N TYR A 64 62.67 -13.86 -0.87
CA TYR A 64 62.36 -14.51 0.40
C TYR A 64 61.15 -13.86 1.09
N PHE A 65 61.13 -12.53 1.19
CA PHE A 65 60.01 -11.76 1.72
C PHE A 65 58.68 -12.09 1.03
N ILE A 66 58.62 -12.04 -0.30
CA ILE A 66 57.38 -12.35 -1.02
C ILE A 66 56.95 -13.79 -0.79
N ARG A 67 57.90 -14.73 -0.79
CA ARG A 67 57.55 -16.14 -0.57
C ARG A 67 56.90 -16.32 0.81
N SER A 68 57.50 -15.76 1.86
CA SER A 68 56.97 -15.81 3.22
C SER A 68 55.59 -15.15 3.34
N ILE A 69 55.38 -13.99 2.71
CA ILE A 69 54.12 -13.25 2.83
C ILE A 69 52.99 -13.91 2.04
N VAL A 70 53.29 -14.45 0.85
CA VAL A 70 52.30 -15.17 0.06
C VAL A 70 51.90 -16.47 0.74
N GLU A 71 52.87 -17.19 1.33
CA GLU A 71 52.60 -18.37 2.14
C GLU A 71 51.70 -18.03 3.34
N PHE A 72 51.98 -16.94 4.05
CA PHE A 72 51.13 -16.45 5.13
C PHE A 72 49.69 -16.20 4.68
N PHE A 73 49.48 -15.41 3.62
CA PHE A 73 48.13 -15.08 3.15
C PHE A 73 47.38 -16.31 2.64
N VAL A 74 48.05 -17.25 1.98
CA VAL A 74 47.43 -18.51 1.55
C VAL A 74 47.00 -19.34 2.78
N LEU A 75 47.86 -19.47 3.80
CA LEU A 75 47.56 -20.28 4.97
C LEU A 75 46.48 -19.67 5.88
N LYS A 76 46.49 -18.35 6.05
CA LYS A 76 45.64 -17.66 7.04
C LYS A 76 44.36 -17.08 6.45
N THR A 77 44.38 -16.67 5.18
CA THR A 77 43.22 -16.03 4.52
C THR A 77 42.69 -16.84 3.35
N ASN A 78 43.37 -17.93 2.94
CA ASN A 78 43.06 -18.71 1.72
C ASN A 78 43.07 -17.86 0.43
N ILE A 79 43.73 -16.70 0.44
CA ILE A 79 43.89 -15.84 -0.72
C ILE A 79 45.16 -16.24 -1.47
N LYS A 80 44.98 -16.65 -2.73
CA LYS A 80 46.10 -16.93 -3.65
C LYS A 80 46.55 -15.67 -4.35
N LEU A 81 47.76 -15.23 -4.04
CA LEU A 81 48.40 -14.05 -4.61
C LEU A 81 49.37 -14.42 -5.72
N ASN A 82 49.44 -13.59 -6.76
CA ASN A 82 50.42 -13.77 -7.83
C ASN A 82 51.79 -13.16 -7.46
N VAL A 83 52.74 -14.03 -7.08
CA VAL A 83 54.12 -13.70 -6.70
C VAL A 83 54.81 -12.78 -7.71
N LYS A 84 54.64 -13.04 -9.02
CA LYS A 84 55.30 -12.27 -10.09
C LYS A 84 54.79 -10.83 -10.15
N LYS A 85 53.48 -10.63 -10.02
CA LYS A 85 52.87 -9.30 -10.04
C LYS A 85 53.22 -8.51 -8.79
N ILE A 86 53.29 -9.16 -7.63
CA ILE A 86 53.73 -8.51 -6.40
C ILE A 86 55.18 -8.05 -6.52
N TYR A 87 56.08 -8.89 -7.06
CA TYR A 87 57.48 -8.53 -7.24
C TYR A 87 57.70 -7.40 -8.26
N GLN A 88 56.87 -7.32 -9.31
CA GLN A 88 56.89 -6.23 -10.29
C GLN A 88 56.63 -4.86 -9.64
N ALA A 89 55.91 -4.83 -8.52
CA ALA A 89 55.63 -3.65 -7.71
C ALA A 89 55.11 -2.42 -8.49
N ASP A 90 54.43 -2.67 -9.60
CA ASP A 90 53.84 -1.67 -10.49
C ASP A 90 52.31 -1.68 -10.36
N ARG A 91 51.61 -1.09 -11.33
CA ARG A 91 50.14 -1.12 -11.42
C ARG A 91 49.53 -2.53 -11.36
N ASN A 92 50.28 -3.58 -11.71
CA ASN A 92 49.76 -4.95 -11.66
C ASN A 92 49.79 -5.54 -10.25
N ALA A 93 50.65 -5.03 -9.36
CA ALA A 93 50.68 -5.43 -7.95
C ALA A 93 49.39 -5.00 -7.23
N VAL A 94 48.84 -3.84 -7.57
CA VAL A 94 47.64 -3.26 -6.95
C VAL A 94 46.43 -4.19 -7.02
N GLY A 95 46.23 -4.88 -8.14
CA GLY A 95 45.13 -5.84 -8.26
C GLY A 95 45.29 -7.08 -7.38
N GLU A 96 46.52 -7.44 -7.00
CA GLU A 96 46.76 -8.50 -6.02
C GLU A 96 46.61 -7.97 -4.58
N LEU A 97 47.05 -6.74 -4.31
CA LEU A 97 46.86 -6.07 -3.01
C LEU A 97 45.38 -5.87 -2.69
N LEU A 98 44.57 -5.45 -3.67
CA LEU A 98 43.13 -5.26 -3.52
C LEU A 98 42.40 -6.51 -3.03
N LYS A 99 42.84 -7.72 -3.40
CA LYS A 99 42.21 -8.96 -2.91
C LYS A 99 42.23 -9.05 -1.38
N ILE A 100 43.32 -8.59 -0.78
CA ILE A 100 43.53 -8.58 0.67
C ILE A 100 42.79 -7.40 1.30
N THR A 101 42.93 -6.22 0.68
CA THR A 101 42.34 -4.97 1.18
C THR A 101 40.80 -4.99 1.12
N ASP A 102 40.22 -5.61 0.08
CA ASP A 102 38.77 -5.78 -0.05
C ASP A 102 38.24 -6.70 1.05
N LEU A 103 38.91 -7.83 1.33
CA LEU A 103 38.52 -8.73 2.42
C LEU A 103 38.50 -8.01 3.78
N LEU A 104 39.52 -7.20 4.08
CA LEU A 104 39.58 -6.43 5.32
C LEU A 104 38.53 -5.32 5.38
N ASN A 105 38.28 -4.62 4.26
CA ASN A 105 37.25 -3.59 4.21
C ASN A 105 35.85 -4.16 4.34
N ASP A 106 35.58 -5.32 3.73
CA ASP A 106 34.30 -6.01 3.88
C ASP A 106 34.05 -6.40 5.34
N ALA A 107 35.07 -6.90 6.04
CA ALA A 107 34.99 -7.19 7.47
C ALA A 107 34.76 -5.92 8.32
N LEU A 108 35.43 -4.82 8.00
CA LEU A 108 35.26 -3.53 8.68
C LEU A 108 33.85 -2.96 8.45
N ASN A 109 33.37 -2.99 7.21
CA ASN A 109 32.02 -2.55 6.84
C ASN A 109 30.94 -3.42 7.50
N ALA A 110 31.16 -4.74 7.60
CA ALA A 110 30.26 -5.63 8.33
C ALA A 110 30.18 -5.28 9.82
N LYS A 111 31.30 -4.92 10.45
CA LYS A 111 31.32 -4.44 11.84
C LYS A 111 30.53 -3.13 12.00
N ILE A 112 30.74 -2.16 11.11
CA ILE A 112 30.00 -0.88 11.11
C ILE A 112 28.50 -1.11 10.87
N ALA A 113 28.13 -2.02 9.96
CA ALA A 113 26.74 -2.36 9.70
C ALA A 113 26.07 -2.99 10.93
N TYR A 114 26.79 -3.84 11.66
CA TYR A 114 26.30 -4.45 12.90
C TYR A 114 26.06 -3.41 14.01
N GLU A 115 26.96 -2.44 14.17
CA GLU A 115 26.81 -1.36 15.16
C GLU A 115 25.62 -0.44 14.83
N ASN A 116 25.39 -0.14 13.54
CA ASN A 116 24.28 0.70 13.07
C ASN A 116 22.91 -0.01 13.01
N GLU A 117 22.89 -1.35 12.92
CA GLU A 117 21.65 -2.16 12.89
C GLU A 117 20.87 -2.18 14.22
N SER A 118 21.48 -1.75 15.32
CA SER A 118 20.86 -1.77 16.65
C SER A 118 19.73 -0.73 16.83
N VAL A 119 19.69 0.33 16.02
CA VAL A 119 18.76 1.47 16.22
C VAL A 119 17.60 1.50 15.21
N SER A 120 17.70 0.81 14.06
CA SER A 120 16.77 1.03 12.92
C SER A 120 15.85 -0.17 12.57
N LYS A 121 15.77 -1.20 13.42
CA LYS A 121 15.18 -2.52 13.04
C LYS A 121 13.66 -2.68 13.15
N LEU A 122 12.88 -1.69 13.60
CA LEU A 122 11.45 -1.95 13.86
C LEU A 122 10.49 -1.72 12.68
N ASP A 123 10.69 -0.73 11.81
CA ASP A 123 9.53 -0.29 10.99
C ASP A 123 9.58 -0.56 9.47
N ILE A 124 10.74 -0.85 8.87
CA ILE A 124 10.84 -0.93 7.38
C ILE A 124 10.93 -2.39 6.87
N ASN A 125 11.15 -3.37 7.76
CA ASN A 125 11.62 -4.71 7.39
C ASN A 125 10.55 -5.82 7.37
N LEU A 126 9.27 -5.52 7.64
CA LEU A 126 8.26 -6.58 7.82
C LEU A 126 7.90 -7.30 6.51
N THR A 127 7.74 -6.56 5.40
CA THR A 127 7.35 -7.13 4.10
C THR A 127 8.48 -7.91 3.42
N TYR A 128 9.72 -7.41 3.53
CA TYR A 128 10.90 -8.12 3.01
C TYR A 128 11.14 -9.42 3.80
N LYS A 129 11.11 -9.35 5.15
CA LYS A 129 11.18 -10.54 6.00
C LYS A 129 10.03 -11.52 5.76
N ALA A 130 8.82 -11.05 5.42
CA ALA A 130 7.70 -11.94 5.11
C ALA A 130 7.94 -12.74 3.81
N ASN A 131 8.49 -12.13 2.76
CA ASN A 131 8.84 -12.83 1.52
C ASN A 131 10.05 -13.74 1.70
N GLU A 132 11.06 -13.30 2.45
CA GLU A 132 12.21 -14.13 2.83
C GLU A 132 11.77 -15.34 3.67
N LEU A 133 10.79 -15.17 4.57
CA LEU A 133 10.24 -16.27 5.37
C LEU A 133 9.45 -17.27 4.52
N LYS A 134 8.69 -16.81 3.52
CA LYS A 134 8.00 -17.69 2.56
C LYS A 134 9.01 -18.52 1.76
N THR A 135 10.01 -17.87 1.16
CA THR A 135 11.06 -18.56 0.39
C THR A 135 11.89 -19.51 1.26
N THR A 136 12.18 -19.12 2.51
CA THR A 136 12.85 -19.99 3.49
C THR A 136 12.00 -21.22 3.81
N ARG A 137 10.68 -21.07 4.00
CA ARG A 137 9.77 -22.19 4.24
C ARG A 137 9.69 -23.14 3.04
N GLU A 138 9.66 -22.60 1.83
CA GLU A 138 9.70 -23.40 0.59
C GLU A 138 11.03 -24.16 0.45
N LEU A 139 12.17 -23.51 0.72
CA LEU A 139 13.47 -24.14 0.69
C LEU A 139 13.60 -25.22 1.77
N ALA A 140 13.13 -24.97 2.99
CA ALA A 140 13.09 -25.96 4.06
C ALA A 140 12.24 -27.18 3.65
N SER A 141 11.07 -26.96 3.03
CA SER A 141 10.24 -28.04 2.49
C SER A 141 10.97 -28.84 1.40
N LYS A 142 11.65 -28.16 0.46
CA LYS A 142 12.47 -28.81 -0.57
C LYS A 142 13.63 -29.60 0.03
N ILE A 143 14.30 -29.09 1.07
CA ILE A 143 15.37 -29.79 1.78
C ILE A 143 14.82 -31.07 2.41
N THR A 144 13.67 -31.01 3.08
CA THR A 144 13.04 -32.20 3.65
C THR A 144 12.64 -33.20 2.58
N GLN A 145 12.05 -32.74 1.47
CA GLN A 145 11.70 -33.62 0.35
C GLN A 145 12.94 -34.27 -0.28
N LYS A 146 14.00 -33.50 -0.52
CA LYS A 146 15.26 -34.01 -1.06
C LYS A 146 15.96 -34.95 -0.09
N GLY A 147 15.95 -34.64 1.20
CA GLY A 147 16.45 -35.50 2.26
C GLY A 147 15.72 -36.84 2.29
N ALA A 148 14.39 -36.85 2.19
CA ALA A 148 13.60 -38.08 2.10
C ALA A 148 13.94 -38.89 0.83
N THR A 149 14.05 -38.23 -0.33
CA THR A 149 14.44 -38.93 -1.56
C THR A 149 15.85 -39.50 -1.50
N LEU A 150 16.78 -38.77 -0.88
CA LEU A 150 18.16 -39.22 -0.70
C LEU A 150 18.23 -40.39 0.25
N PHE A 151 17.54 -40.30 1.39
CA PHE A 151 17.45 -41.38 2.37
C PHE A 151 16.95 -42.68 1.73
N ARG A 152 15.83 -42.61 1.01
CA ARG A 152 15.28 -43.78 0.30
C ARG A 152 16.25 -44.32 -0.75
N SER A 153 16.86 -43.45 -1.56
CA SER A 153 17.83 -43.88 -2.58
C SER A 153 19.09 -44.50 -1.98
N LEU A 154 19.51 -44.06 -0.79
CA LEU A 154 20.66 -44.59 -0.08
C LEU A 154 20.34 -45.92 0.62
N GLU A 155 19.12 -46.07 1.12
CA GLU A 155 18.59 -47.34 1.62
C GLU A 155 18.57 -48.40 0.50
N GLU A 156 18.03 -48.04 -0.66
CA GLU A 156 17.99 -48.87 -1.88
C GLU A 156 19.40 -49.18 -2.45
N GLU A 157 20.44 -48.37 -2.17
CA GLU A 157 21.80 -48.60 -2.70
C GLU A 157 22.40 -49.94 -2.25
N SER A 158 22.02 -50.45 -1.07
CA SER A 158 22.48 -51.76 -0.60
C SER A 158 22.02 -52.92 -1.51
N GLU A 159 20.83 -52.80 -2.10
CA GLU A 159 20.25 -53.76 -3.05
C GLU A 159 20.66 -53.45 -4.49
N LEU A 160 20.76 -52.17 -4.86
CA LEU A 160 21.12 -51.72 -6.21
C LEU A 160 22.60 -51.96 -6.54
N ARG A 161 23.50 -51.88 -5.55
CA ARG A 161 24.94 -52.12 -5.74
C ARG A 161 25.26 -53.50 -6.31
N PRO A 162 24.81 -54.64 -5.72
CA PRO A 162 25.08 -55.95 -6.30
C PRO A 162 24.42 -56.15 -7.67
N ILE A 163 23.24 -55.58 -7.91
CA ILE A 163 22.58 -55.61 -9.23
C ILE A 163 23.42 -54.85 -10.25
N ARG A 164 23.90 -53.65 -9.91
CA ARG A 164 24.79 -52.84 -10.75
C ARG A 164 26.08 -53.58 -11.06
N ASP A 165 26.75 -54.14 -10.04
CA ASP A 165 28.00 -54.87 -10.23
C ASP A 165 27.78 -56.14 -11.07
N ASN A 166 26.65 -56.83 -10.92
CA ASN A 166 26.28 -57.99 -11.73
C ASN A 166 25.95 -57.59 -13.18
N ARG A 167 25.27 -56.46 -13.41
CA ARG A 167 24.96 -55.95 -14.75
C ARG A 167 26.17 -55.37 -15.48
N VAL A 168 27.10 -54.74 -14.75
CA VAL A 168 28.35 -54.20 -15.31
C VAL A 168 29.33 -55.31 -15.68
N ASN A 169 29.40 -56.36 -14.87
CA ASN A 169 30.29 -57.50 -15.12
C ASN A 169 29.65 -58.59 -16.00
N GLY A 170 28.33 -58.57 -16.18
CA GLY A 170 27.60 -59.51 -17.03
C GLY A 170 27.77 -59.20 -18.51
N ALA A 171 27.86 -60.24 -19.35
CA ALA A 171 27.74 -60.08 -20.79
C ALA A 171 26.32 -59.60 -21.13
N LEU A 172 26.21 -58.56 -21.97
CA LEU A 172 24.93 -58.01 -22.40
C LEU A 172 24.15 -59.05 -23.20
N ASP A 173 23.01 -59.51 -22.66
CA ASP A 173 22.06 -60.31 -23.42
C ASP A 173 21.28 -59.39 -24.37
N ILE A 174 21.58 -59.53 -25.66
CA ILE A 174 20.97 -58.74 -26.74
C ILE A 174 19.44 -58.91 -26.74
N ASN A 175 18.92 -60.07 -26.33
CA ASN A 175 17.48 -60.32 -26.30
C ASN A 175 16.77 -59.53 -25.17
N GLU A 176 17.40 -59.43 -24.00
CA GLU A 176 16.87 -58.64 -22.87
C GLU A 176 16.91 -57.14 -23.20
N VAL A 177 17.99 -56.68 -23.83
CA VAL A 177 18.10 -55.31 -24.32
C VAL A 177 17.01 -55.02 -25.37
N GLU A 178 16.74 -55.93 -26.30
CA GLU A 178 15.69 -55.74 -27.30
C GLU A 178 14.30 -55.70 -26.66
N GLN A 179 14.01 -56.55 -25.67
CA GLN A 179 12.73 -56.54 -24.96
C GLN A 179 12.54 -55.27 -24.11
N SER A 180 13.58 -54.82 -23.38
CA SER A 180 13.53 -53.56 -22.63
C SER A 180 13.38 -52.36 -23.57
N LEU A 181 14.00 -52.38 -24.74
CA LEU A 181 13.85 -51.34 -25.75
C LEU A 181 12.43 -51.33 -26.34
N LYS A 182 11.83 -52.50 -26.62
CA LYS A 182 10.43 -52.61 -27.05
C LYS A 182 9.46 -52.07 -26.00
N THR A 183 9.63 -52.44 -24.74
CA THR A 183 8.75 -51.94 -23.66
C THR A 183 8.90 -50.44 -23.44
N LEU A 184 10.12 -49.89 -23.59
CA LEU A 184 10.37 -48.46 -23.53
C LEU A 184 9.70 -47.73 -24.70
N ILE A 185 9.81 -48.26 -25.93
CA ILE A 185 9.12 -47.71 -27.10
C ILE A 185 7.60 -47.70 -26.88
N GLU A 186 7.03 -48.77 -26.34
CA GLU A 186 5.59 -48.83 -26.04
C GLU A 186 5.19 -47.82 -24.97
N LYS A 187 6.01 -47.66 -23.91
CA LYS A 187 5.78 -46.65 -22.87
C LYS A 187 5.80 -45.24 -23.46
N THR A 188 6.84 -44.90 -24.22
CA THR A 188 6.95 -43.58 -24.89
C THR A 188 5.81 -43.37 -25.89
N LYS A 189 5.35 -44.42 -26.60
CA LYS A 189 4.20 -44.34 -27.50
C LYS A 189 2.91 -44.06 -26.74
N ARG A 190 2.70 -44.70 -25.58
CA ARG A 190 1.57 -44.43 -24.68
C ARG A 190 1.61 -43.00 -24.14
N GLU A 191 2.76 -42.54 -23.67
CA GLU A 191 2.96 -41.14 -23.21
C GLU A 191 2.69 -40.14 -24.35
N THR A 192 3.17 -40.43 -25.56
CA THR A 192 2.91 -39.60 -26.74
C THR A 192 1.43 -39.56 -27.09
N SER A 193 0.72 -40.70 -26.99
CA SER A 193 -0.74 -40.75 -27.20
C SER A 193 -1.47 -39.92 -26.15
N HIS A 194 -1.10 -40.08 -24.88
CA HIS A 194 -1.69 -39.33 -23.78
C HIS A 194 -1.51 -37.82 -23.95
N ILE A 195 -0.28 -37.38 -24.29
CA ILE A 195 -0.01 -35.96 -24.56
C ILE A 195 -0.83 -35.47 -25.76
N LYS A 196 -0.97 -36.27 -26.82
CA LYS A 196 -1.82 -35.89 -27.96
C LYS A 196 -3.28 -35.71 -27.56
N ASP A 197 -3.80 -36.54 -26.66
CA ASP A 197 -5.18 -36.41 -26.20
C ASP A 197 -5.36 -35.19 -25.29
N LEU A 198 -4.38 -34.88 -24.44
CA LEU A 198 -4.36 -33.62 -23.69
C LEU A 198 -4.34 -32.40 -24.62
N ILE A 199 -3.54 -32.43 -25.70
CA ILE A 199 -3.50 -31.35 -26.69
C ILE A 199 -4.86 -31.18 -27.37
N LYS A 200 -5.54 -32.27 -27.75
CA LYS A 200 -6.88 -32.20 -28.33
C LYS A 200 -7.88 -31.60 -27.34
N ASN A 201 -7.81 -31.98 -26.06
CA ASN A 201 -8.69 -31.44 -25.03
C ASN A 201 -8.47 -29.93 -24.87
N VAL A 202 -7.20 -29.48 -24.81
CA VAL A 202 -6.86 -28.05 -24.75
C VAL A 202 -7.32 -27.31 -25.99
N SER A 203 -7.13 -27.88 -27.19
CA SER A 203 -7.63 -27.26 -28.43
C SER A 203 -9.15 -27.14 -28.45
N ALA A 204 -9.87 -28.14 -27.90
CA ALA A 204 -11.32 -28.07 -27.77
C ALA A 204 -11.77 -27.01 -26.74
N THR A 205 -11.06 -26.86 -25.61
CA THR A 205 -11.37 -25.81 -24.63
C THR A 205 -11.06 -24.42 -25.18
N GLU A 206 -9.96 -24.25 -25.91
CA GLU A 206 -9.60 -23.02 -26.62
C GLU A 206 -10.70 -22.60 -27.60
N ALA A 207 -11.13 -23.51 -28.49
CA ALA A 207 -12.21 -23.22 -29.43
C ALA A 207 -13.54 -22.84 -28.74
N ASN A 208 -13.87 -23.50 -27.62
CA ASN A 208 -15.05 -23.16 -26.82
C ASN A 208 -14.92 -21.77 -26.17
N LEU A 209 -13.74 -21.41 -25.68
CA LEU A 209 -13.48 -20.08 -25.11
C LEU A 209 -13.55 -19.01 -26.20
N ASP A 210 -12.98 -19.24 -27.38
CA ASP A 210 -13.08 -18.32 -28.50
C ASP A 210 -14.53 -18.07 -28.94
N ALA A 211 -15.35 -19.13 -28.98
CA ALA A 211 -16.78 -19.00 -29.25
C ALA A 211 -17.51 -18.15 -28.18
N LYS A 212 -17.17 -18.35 -26.89
CA LYS A 212 -17.70 -17.53 -25.79
C LYS A 212 -17.27 -16.07 -25.91
N ILE A 213 -16.00 -15.81 -26.23
CA ILE A 213 -15.44 -14.47 -26.42
C ILE A 213 -16.13 -13.77 -27.59
N ALA A 214 -16.32 -14.45 -28.73
CA ALA A 214 -17.02 -13.92 -29.89
C ALA A 214 -18.45 -13.52 -29.55
N LYS A 215 -19.21 -14.39 -28.86
CA LYS A 215 -20.58 -14.08 -28.41
C LYS A 215 -20.62 -12.88 -27.47
N ARG A 216 -19.72 -12.83 -26.48
CA ARG A 216 -19.62 -11.70 -25.54
C ARG A 216 -19.26 -10.39 -26.23
N ARG A 217 -18.39 -10.42 -27.24
CA ARG A 217 -18.05 -9.24 -28.06
C ARG A 217 -19.27 -8.72 -28.82
N GLU A 218 -20.05 -9.62 -29.42
CA GLU A 218 -21.27 -9.23 -30.13
C GLU A 218 -22.32 -8.62 -29.18
N ASP A 219 -22.53 -9.23 -28.01
CA ASP A 219 -23.43 -8.70 -26.99
C ASP A 219 -22.97 -7.32 -26.47
N LEU A 220 -21.66 -7.14 -26.26
CA LEU A 220 -21.08 -5.86 -25.87
C LEU A 220 -21.31 -4.82 -26.98
N GLU A 221 -21.09 -5.17 -28.25
CA GLU A 221 -21.34 -4.27 -29.37
C GLU A 221 -22.82 -3.85 -29.45
N ARG A 222 -23.75 -4.80 -29.30
CA ARG A 222 -25.20 -4.53 -29.25
C ARG A 222 -25.56 -3.60 -28.09
N ASN A 223 -25.05 -3.87 -26.89
CA ASN A 223 -25.27 -3.02 -25.72
C ASN A 223 -24.64 -1.63 -25.87
N SER A 224 -23.46 -1.53 -26.48
CA SER A 224 -22.81 -0.25 -26.75
C SER A 224 -23.63 0.59 -27.74
N LYS A 225 -24.19 -0.04 -28.77
CA LYS A 225 -25.11 0.61 -29.72
C LYS A 225 -26.37 1.07 -29.00
N ARG A 226 -26.98 0.23 -28.17
CA ARG A 226 -28.15 0.59 -27.35
C ARG A 226 -27.85 1.76 -26.40
N LEU A 227 -26.70 1.76 -25.75
CA LEU A 227 -26.26 2.85 -24.88
C LEU A 227 -26.07 4.14 -25.67
N ASN A 228 -25.45 4.08 -26.84
CA ASN A 228 -25.29 5.26 -27.70
C ASN A 228 -26.63 5.82 -28.15
N THR A 229 -27.58 4.97 -28.53
CA THR A 229 -28.94 5.43 -28.85
C THR A 229 -29.62 6.06 -27.63
N LEU A 230 -29.47 5.47 -26.44
CA LEU A 230 -30.06 6.01 -25.21
C LEU A 230 -29.44 7.36 -24.83
N LYS A 231 -28.14 7.55 -25.04
CA LYS A 231 -27.45 8.83 -24.83
C LYS A 231 -27.88 9.92 -25.80
N GLN A 232 -28.27 9.56 -27.03
CA GLN A 232 -28.75 10.51 -28.03
C GLN A 232 -30.20 10.91 -27.80
N VAL A 233 -31.00 10.05 -27.16
CA VAL A 233 -32.39 10.35 -26.85
C VAL A 233 -32.46 11.30 -25.67
N ARG A 234 -33.00 12.50 -25.91
CA ARG A 234 -33.37 13.45 -24.86
C ARG A 234 -34.52 12.86 -24.03
N PRO A 235 -34.44 12.79 -22.69
CA PRO A 235 -35.55 12.30 -21.86
C PRO A 235 -36.82 13.13 -22.07
N ALA A 236 -37.96 12.47 -22.21
CA ALA A 236 -39.24 13.12 -22.55
C ALA A 236 -39.66 14.21 -21.54
N PHE A 237 -39.41 13.99 -20.25
CA PHE A 237 -39.77 14.93 -19.18
C PHE A 237 -38.73 16.04 -18.95
N LEU A 238 -37.59 16.02 -19.64
CA LEU A 238 -36.55 17.04 -19.46
C LEU A 238 -37.00 18.39 -20.02
N GLU A 239 -37.77 18.39 -21.10
CA GLU A 239 -38.33 19.61 -21.69
C GLU A 239 -39.35 20.25 -20.75
N GLU A 240 -40.28 19.44 -20.21
CA GLU A 240 -41.25 19.90 -19.20
C GLU A 240 -40.54 20.43 -17.93
N PHE A 241 -39.46 19.78 -17.50
CA PHE A 241 -38.66 20.24 -16.36
C PHE A 241 -37.97 21.59 -16.63
N GLU A 242 -37.37 21.77 -17.81
CA GLU A 242 -36.72 23.03 -18.19
C GLU A 242 -37.74 24.18 -18.28
N ASP A 243 -38.93 23.90 -18.81
CA ASP A 243 -40.03 24.87 -18.87
C ASP A 243 -40.48 25.27 -17.46
N LEU A 244 -40.71 24.29 -16.58
CA LEU A 244 -41.07 24.53 -15.18
C LEU A 244 -39.97 25.28 -14.41
N GLU A 245 -38.69 24.96 -14.63
CA GLU A 245 -37.58 25.72 -14.04
C GLU A 245 -37.60 27.18 -14.51
N SER A 246 -37.89 27.42 -15.80
CA SER A 246 -37.96 28.77 -16.34
C SER A 246 -39.12 29.56 -15.72
N GLU A 247 -40.27 28.93 -15.56
CA GLU A 247 -41.44 29.51 -14.91
C GLU A 247 -41.16 29.82 -13.43
N LEU A 248 -40.53 28.88 -12.71
CA LEU A 248 -40.14 29.05 -11.32
C LEU A 248 -39.17 30.24 -11.15
N ARG A 249 -38.20 30.40 -12.05
CA ARG A 249 -37.27 31.54 -12.02
C ARG A 249 -38.00 32.87 -12.21
N ASN A 250 -38.96 32.92 -13.14
CA ASN A 250 -39.77 34.11 -13.38
C ASN A 250 -40.64 34.46 -12.16
N LEU A 251 -41.33 33.46 -11.59
CA LEU A 251 -42.13 33.61 -10.36
C LEU A 251 -41.28 34.07 -9.18
N TYR A 252 -40.08 33.51 -9.02
CA TYR A 252 -39.15 33.90 -7.96
C TYR A 252 -38.68 35.36 -8.11
N GLN A 253 -38.39 35.80 -9.33
CA GLN A 253 -38.03 37.18 -9.61
C GLN A 253 -39.18 38.15 -9.29
N GLU A 254 -40.41 37.78 -9.65
CA GLU A 254 -41.60 38.55 -9.29
C GLU A 254 -41.80 38.59 -7.77
N TYR A 255 -41.66 37.45 -7.09
CA TYR A 255 -41.75 37.35 -5.63
C TYR A 255 -40.74 38.27 -4.94
N ILE A 256 -39.46 38.25 -5.35
CA ILE A 256 -38.44 39.17 -4.80
C ILE A 256 -38.84 40.62 -4.99
N THR A 257 -39.34 40.97 -6.17
CA THR A 257 -39.74 42.35 -6.47
C THR A 257 -40.89 42.78 -5.56
N ARG A 258 -41.91 41.94 -5.41
CA ARG A 258 -43.04 42.18 -4.50
C ARG A 258 -42.58 42.27 -3.04
N GLN A 259 -41.71 41.37 -2.60
CA GLN A 259 -41.16 41.40 -1.24
C GLN A 259 -40.38 42.69 -0.97
N ARG A 260 -39.58 43.16 -1.94
CA ARG A 260 -38.88 44.44 -1.85
C ARG A 260 -39.86 45.62 -1.75
N CYS A 261 -40.94 45.61 -2.54
CA CYS A 261 -41.99 46.63 -2.46
C CYS A 261 -42.70 46.62 -1.10
N ILE A 262 -43.03 45.43 -0.57
CA ILE A 262 -43.66 45.28 0.75
C ILE A 262 -42.74 45.81 1.84
N SER A 263 -41.47 45.40 1.88
CA SER A 263 -40.53 45.88 2.90
C SER A 263 -40.31 47.39 2.83
N TYR A 264 -40.39 47.99 1.64
CA TYR A 264 -40.35 49.45 1.50
C TYR A 264 -41.60 50.12 2.10
N LEU A 265 -42.80 49.59 1.83
CA LEU A 265 -44.05 50.12 2.37
C LEU A 265 -44.15 49.92 3.88
N GLU A 266 -43.72 48.78 4.41
CA GLU A 266 -43.63 48.52 5.85
C GLU A 266 -42.70 49.53 6.52
N HIS A 267 -41.53 49.80 5.94
CA HIS A 267 -40.60 50.80 6.45
C HIS A 267 -41.18 52.22 6.40
N GLN A 268 -41.92 52.57 5.35
CA GLN A 268 -42.61 53.87 5.27
C GLN A 268 -43.71 53.98 6.34
N GLN A 269 -44.48 52.92 6.56
CA GLN A 269 -45.51 52.87 7.58
C GLN A 269 -44.92 52.98 8.99
N GLU A 270 -43.80 52.31 9.24
CA GLU A 270 -43.07 52.41 10.51
C GLU A 270 -42.57 53.84 10.76
N GLN A 271 -42.05 54.52 9.74
CA GLN A 271 -41.63 55.93 9.85
C GLN A 271 -42.80 56.87 10.19
N VAL A 272 -43.97 56.67 9.57
CA VAL A 272 -45.17 57.46 9.90
C VAL A 272 -45.61 57.21 11.34
N ALA A 273 -45.65 55.94 11.77
CA ALA A 273 -46.01 55.58 13.14
C ALA A 273 -45.02 56.14 14.18
N GLN A 274 -43.72 56.15 13.88
CA GLN A 274 -42.70 56.78 14.73
C GLN A 274 -42.89 58.30 14.80
N ALA A 275 -43.21 58.96 13.69
CA ALA A 275 -43.49 60.40 13.66
C ALA A 275 -44.76 60.75 14.45
N GLU A 276 -45.83 59.97 14.33
CA GLU A 276 -47.04 60.12 15.14
C GLU A 276 -46.76 59.92 16.62
N LEU A 277 -45.94 58.93 16.98
CA LEU A 277 -45.50 58.71 18.36
C LEU A 277 -44.71 59.91 18.89
N MET A 278 -43.77 60.46 18.10
CA MET A 278 -43.02 61.66 18.48
C MET A 278 -43.96 62.86 18.67
N HIS A 279 -44.90 63.11 17.75
CA HIS A 279 -45.90 64.18 17.90
C HIS A 279 -46.80 63.98 19.12
N MET A 280 -47.22 62.75 19.40
CA MET A 280 -47.97 62.42 20.62
C MET A 280 -47.15 62.69 21.88
N GLN A 281 -45.86 62.34 21.88
CA GLN A 281 -44.95 62.64 23.00
C GLN A 281 -44.78 64.16 23.19
N GLU A 282 -44.55 64.91 22.11
CA GLU A 282 -44.48 66.37 22.14
C GLU A 282 -45.77 67.01 22.68
N GLN A 283 -46.94 66.55 22.20
CA GLN A 283 -48.23 67.01 22.70
C GLN A 283 -48.42 66.70 24.19
N GLN A 284 -48.06 65.49 24.62
CA GLN A 284 -48.11 65.12 26.04
C GLN A 284 -47.18 65.98 26.90
N GLU A 285 -45.97 66.30 26.42
CA GLU A 285 -45.06 67.21 27.11
C GLU A 285 -45.62 68.64 27.20
N MET A 286 -46.24 69.13 26.13
CA MET A 286 -46.91 70.44 26.13
C MET A 286 -48.11 70.47 27.08
N THR A 287 -48.95 69.44 27.08
CA THR A 287 -50.07 69.32 28.04
C THR A 287 -49.56 69.22 29.47
N LYS A 288 -48.49 68.47 29.74
CA LYS A 288 -47.86 68.41 31.08
C LYS A 288 -47.40 69.79 31.54
N LYS A 289 -46.73 70.58 30.69
CA LYS A 289 -46.31 71.97 31.00
C LYS A 289 -47.52 72.88 31.30
N ILE A 290 -48.62 72.76 30.55
CA ILE A 290 -49.84 73.54 30.79
C ILE A 290 -50.49 73.13 32.12
N ILE A 291 -50.55 71.84 32.45
CA ILE A 291 -51.09 71.37 33.74
C ILE A 291 -50.20 71.85 34.91
N GLU A 292 -48.88 71.85 34.73
CA GLU A 292 -47.95 72.36 35.74
C GLU A 292 -48.15 73.88 35.97
N ASN A 293 -48.36 74.66 34.91
CA ASN A 293 -48.71 76.09 35.02
C ASN A 293 -50.12 76.30 35.62
N ASN A 294 -51.14 75.56 35.20
CA ASN A 294 -52.50 75.68 35.75
C ASN A 294 -52.58 75.26 37.21
N LYS A 295 -51.78 74.28 37.67
CA LYS A 295 -51.66 73.96 39.10
C LYS A 295 -51.10 75.14 39.90
N GLN A 296 -50.18 75.92 39.32
CA GLN A 296 -49.69 77.16 39.94
C GLN A 296 -50.78 78.26 39.98
N ASP A 297 -51.72 78.27 39.02
CA ASP A 297 -52.84 79.23 38.95
C ASP A 297 -54.09 78.83 39.75
N ASP A 298 -54.39 77.53 39.92
CA ASP A 298 -55.54 77.02 40.69
C ASP A 298 -55.29 77.08 42.21
N ASP A 299 -54.02 77.02 42.66
CA ASP A 299 -53.63 77.42 44.02
C ASP A 299 -53.96 78.92 44.30
N LEU A 300 -54.23 79.72 43.25
CA LEU A 300 -54.56 81.14 43.33
C LEU A 300 -56.08 81.46 43.28
N LYS A 301 -56.96 80.49 42.92
CA LYS A 301 -58.40 80.75 42.62
C LYS A 301 -59.42 80.06 43.54
N LEU A 302 -58.98 79.43 44.62
CA LEU A 302 -59.82 78.76 45.62
C LEU A 302 -60.43 79.73 46.66
N LEU A 303 -60.86 80.95 46.25
CA LEU A 303 -61.30 82.02 47.18
C LEU A 303 -62.58 82.81 46.84
N GLU A 304 -63.37 82.54 45.80
CA GLU A 304 -64.64 83.30 45.70
C GLU A 304 -65.75 82.66 44.86
N GLY A 305 -66.85 82.35 45.54
CA GLY A 305 -68.19 82.60 44.99
C GLY A 305 -68.96 81.43 44.37
N VAL A 306 -69.52 80.57 45.24
CA VAL A 306 -70.63 79.66 44.92
C VAL A 306 -71.96 80.42 45.03
N ASN A 307 -72.82 80.34 44.01
CA ASN A 307 -74.29 80.42 44.15
C ASN A 307 -75.01 79.75 42.97
N ASN A 308 -75.16 78.42 43.08
CA ASN A 308 -76.38 77.60 42.97
C ASN A 308 -77.71 78.39 42.76
N GLU A 309 -78.66 78.10 41.86
CA GLU A 309 -79.36 76.87 41.43
C GLU A 309 -80.33 77.32 40.28
N SER A 310 -80.98 76.53 39.40
CA SER A 310 -81.19 75.09 39.28
C SER A 310 -81.75 74.77 37.88
N PHE A 311 -81.18 73.72 37.27
CA PHE A 311 -81.80 72.66 36.47
C PHE A 311 -82.89 72.97 35.42
N ASN A 312 -82.47 72.98 34.15
CA ASN A 312 -83.28 72.45 33.04
C ASN A 312 -82.46 71.37 32.33
N ASN A 313 -82.62 70.11 32.77
CA ASN A 313 -81.93 68.94 32.24
C ASN A 313 -82.62 68.47 30.95
N GLN A 314 -82.18 68.97 29.80
CA GLN A 314 -82.22 68.20 28.55
C GLN A 314 -81.00 67.27 28.53
N PHE A 315 -81.11 66.14 29.23
CA PHE A 315 -80.17 65.04 29.07
C PHE A 315 -80.68 64.14 27.94
N LEU A 316 -80.01 64.22 26.79
CA LEU A 316 -79.92 63.08 25.89
C LEU A 316 -79.16 61.98 26.64
N GLU A 317 -79.90 60.94 27.04
CA GLU A 317 -79.35 59.63 27.32
C GLU A 317 -78.57 59.15 26.09
N ASN A 318 -77.26 58.98 26.23
CA ASN A 318 -76.47 58.08 25.38
C ASN A 318 -75.15 57.76 26.09
N THR A 319 -75.18 56.79 27.00
CA THR A 319 -74.06 55.88 27.29
C THR A 319 -74.65 54.59 27.87
N PRO A 320 -73.90 53.49 27.91
CA PRO A 320 -73.24 52.82 26.80
C PRO A 320 -73.75 51.38 26.72
N ASP A 321 -73.77 50.75 25.54
CA ASP A 321 -73.70 49.28 25.58
C ASP A 321 -72.82 48.68 24.49
N ILE A 322 -71.99 47.80 25.01
CA ILE A 322 -70.94 47.05 24.39
C ILE A 322 -71.62 45.95 23.58
N SER A 323 -71.45 45.98 22.26
CA SER A 323 -71.69 44.80 21.44
C SER A 323 -70.79 44.82 20.21
N ILE A 324 -69.53 44.44 20.42
CA ILE A 324 -68.66 44.00 19.33
C ILE A 324 -68.98 42.54 19.08
N LYS A 325 -69.71 42.26 17.99
CA LYS A 325 -69.82 40.90 17.43
C LYS A 325 -69.87 40.91 15.90
N GLY A 326 -68.76 40.46 15.33
CA GLY A 326 -68.66 39.85 14.01
C GLY A 326 -68.06 40.76 12.93
N ARG A 327 -67.11 40.34 12.08
CA ARG A 327 -66.46 39.03 11.89
C ARG A 327 -65.46 39.23 10.74
N VAL A 328 -64.16 38.99 10.91
CA VAL A 328 -63.28 38.24 9.97
C VAL A 328 -61.85 38.11 10.53
N SER A 329 -61.59 36.92 11.04
CA SER A 329 -60.39 36.08 10.91
C SER A 329 -59.00 36.74 10.90
N SER A 330 -58.39 36.78 12.08
CA SER A 330 -56.94 36.79 12.28
C SER A 330 -56.41 35.36 12.43
N ALA A 331 -55.40 34.99 11.63
CA ALA A 331 -54.54 33.84 11.88
C ALA A 331 -53.17 34.37 12.30
N ALA A 332 -52.95 34.45 13.61
CA ALA A 332 -51.66 34.74 14.19
C ALA A 332 -50.82 33.44 14.21
N THR A 333 -49.67 33.48 13.55
CA THR A 333 -48.67 32.40 13.63
C THR A 333 -47.83 32.63 14.89
N SER A 334 -48.02 31.75 15.86
CA SER A 334 -47.26 31.72 17.11
C SER A 334 -45.89 31.10 16.88
N ARG A 335 -44.86 31.81 17.32
CA ARG A 335 -43.51 31.28 17.52
C ARG A 335 -43.52 30.37 18.74
N ASN A 336 -43.05 29.14 18.60
CA ASN A 336 -42.49 28.38 19.71
C ASN A 336 -41.26 27.60 19.25
N ARG A 337 -40.15 27.85 19.95
CA ARG A 337 -38.91 27.07 19.96
C ARG A 337 -39.07 25.86 20.88
N SER A 338 -38.68 24.67 20.42
CA SER A 338 -37.86 23.65 21.12
C SER A 338 -37.80 22.44 20.17
N MET A 339 -36.69 22.13 19.48
CA MET A 339 -35.46 21.47 19.95
C MET A 339 -35.71 20.18 20.75
N PHE A 340 -35.15 19.10 20.19
CA PHE A 340 -35.05 17.73 20.68
C PHE A 340 -36.32 16.88 20.65
N ASP A 341 -36.48 16.06 19.60
CA ASP A 341 -36.83 14.67 19.81
C ASP A 341 -36.24 13.74 18.73
N HIS A 342 -36.05 12.52 19.18
CA HIS A 342 -35.33 11.34 18.73
C HIS A 342 -35.53 10.92 17.26
N LEU A 343 -34.41 10.65 16.57
CA LEU A 343 -34.36 9.81 15.37
C LEU A 343 -34.38 8.33 15.81
N THR A 344 -35.50 7.67 15.59
CA THR A 344 -35.56 6.21 15.48
C THR A 344 -36.44 5.83 14.31
N ASP A 345 -35.89 4.93 13.51
CA ASP A 345 -36.57 3.94 12.68
C ASP A 345 -36.94 4.32 11.23
N SER A 346 -36.06 3.91 10.33
CA SER A 346 -36.35 3.60 8.93
C SER A 346 -35.43 2.46 8.51
N GLU A 347 -35.69 1.26 9.05
CA GLU A 347 -35.32 0.02 8.38
C GLU A 347 -36.18 -0.18 7.11
N THR A 348 -35.66 -0.97 6.17
CA THR A 348 -36.24 -1.42 4.87
C THR A 348 -36.31 -0.36 3.76
N ASP A 349 -35.80 -0.57 2.55
CA ASP A 349 -35.42 -1.80 1.86
C ASP A 349 -34.42 -1.45 0.73
N SER A 350 -33.27 -2.09 0.70
CA SER A 350 -32.29 -1.99 -0.40
C SER A 350 -31.62 -3.34 -0.58
N ASP A 351 -32.43 -4.32 -0.96
CA ASP A 351 -31.99 -5.61 -1.50
C ASP A 351 -31.40 -5.38 -2.90
N LEU A 352 -30.13 -4.97 -2.93
CA LEU A 352 -29.25 -5.08 -4.09
C LEU A 352 -28.55 -6.43 -4.02
N MET A 353 -29.26 -7.47 -4.44
CA MET A 353 -28.71 -8.79 -4.73
C MET A 353 -27.74 -8.67 -5.92
N LEU A 354 -26.46 -8.48 -5.63
CA LEU A 354 -25.39 -8.79 -6.56
C LEU A 354 -25.12 -10.30 -6.46
N ASP A 355 -25.60 -11.03 -7.46
CA ASP A 355 -25.23 -12.42 -7.71
C ASP A 355 -23.71 -12.51 -7.96
N ASP A 356 -22.95 -12.81 -6.91
CA ASP A 356 -21.59 -13.35 -7.00
C ASP A 356 -21.65 -14.88 -7.21
N GLU A 357 -22.31 -15.30 -8.29
CA GLU A 357 -22.22 -16.66 -8.84
C GLU A 357 -21.15 -16.66 -9.94
N ASP A 358 -19.87 -16.68 -9.54
CA ASP A 358 -18.77 -17.25 -10.34
C ASP A 358 -17.48 -17.32 -9.50
N SER A 359 -17.53 -18.07 -8.40
CA SER A 359 -16.34 -18.62 -7.75
C SER A 359 -16.33 -20.15 -7.87
N ASN A 360 -16.43 -20.63 -9.10
CA ASN A 360 -16.08 -22.00 -9.43
C ASN A 360 -14.54 -22.13 -9.44
N ILE A 361 -13.96 -22.19 -8.24
CA ILE A 361 -12.60 -22.66 -8.02
C ILE A 361 -12.55 -24.10 -8.52
N MET A 362 -11.94 -24.27 -9.69
CA MET A 362 -11.44 -25.55 -10.17
C MET A 362 -10.47 -26.13 -9.13
N ALA A 363 -11.00 -26.99 -8.26
CA ALA A 363 -10.21 -27.95 -7.51
C ALA A 363 -9.65 -28.98 -8.50
N SER A 364 -8.45 -28.71 -9.01
CA SER A 364 -7.66 -29.67 -9.79
C SER A 364 -6.66 -30.36 -8.86
N ASP A 365 -7.03 -31.57 -8.48
CA ASP A 365 -6.21 -32.76 -8.19
C ASP A 365 -4.96 -32.68 -7.32
N GLY A 366 -5.02 -33.45 -6.23
CA GLY A 366 -3.87 -33.94 -5.49
C GLY A 366 -4.18 -35.22 -4.69
N GLU A 367 -5.06 -36.10 -5.17
CA GLU A 367 -5.22 -37.43 -4.58
C GLU A 367 -4.04 -38.32 -4.96
N LEU A 368 -3.09 -38.40 -4.03
CA LEU A 368 -2.03 -39.39 -4.03
C LEU A 368 -2.67 -40.78 -3.78
N SER A 369 -2.88 -41.52 -4.86
CA SER A 369 -3.20 -42.94 -4.80
C SER A 369 -2.05 -43.67 -4.09
N THR A 370 -2.24 -43.96 -2.80
CA THR A 370 -1.37 -44.89 -2.07
C THR A 370 -1.76 -46.29 -2.50
N SER A 371 -0.87 -46.91 -3.26
CA SER A 371 -0.94 -48.32 -3.65
C SER A 371 -1.02 -49.20 -2.40
N LYS A 372 -2.20 -49.77 -2.19
CA LYS A 372 -2.49 -50.80 -1.20
C LYS A 372 -1.58 -52.01 -1.47
N ALA A 373 -0.71 -52.29 -0.52
CA ALA A 373 0.15 -53.46 -0.49
C ALA A 373 -0.69 -54.75 -0.62
N GLU A 374 -0.43 -55.51 -1.67
CA GLU A 374 -0.87 -56.89 -1.82
C GLU A 374 -0.21 -57.73 -0.74
N LYS A 375 -1.02 -58.17 0.23
CA LYS A 375 -0.65 -59.12 1.25
C LYS A 375 -0.63 -60.50 0.58
N LEU A 376 0.55 -60.91 0.09
CA LEU A 376 0.80 -62.28 -0.35
C LEU A 376 0.42 -63.26 0.76
N GLY A 377 -0.46 -64.19 0.40
CA GLY A 377 -0.92 -65.27 1.27
C GLY A 377 0.21 -66.21 1.63
N SER A 378 0.40 -66.42 2.93
CA SER A 378 1.13 -67.55 3.46
C SER A 378 0.29 -68.81 3.21
N ILE A 379 0.70 -69.59 2.21
CA ILE A 379 0.20 -70.96 2.02
C ILE A 379 0.91 -71.84 3.04
N HIS A 380 0.16 -72.20 4.07
CA HIS A 380 0.48 -73.26 5.00
C HIS A 380 0.10 -74.58 4.29
N SER A 381 1.10 -75.37 3.92
CA SER A 381 0.93 -76.78 3.53
C SER A 381 1.87 -77.63 4.37
N ASP A 382 1.45 -77.89 5.60
CA ASP A 382 1.86 -79.09 6.32
C ASP A 382 1.04 -80.25 5.76
N SER A 383 1.72 -81.20 5.14
CA SER A 383 1.22 -82.56 4.97
C SER A 383 2.41 -83.51 5.10
N ASP A 384 2.41 -84.22 6.22
CA ASP A 384 3.20 -85.41 6.48
C ASP A 384 3.06 -86.43 5.34
N ASN A 385 4.19 -86.83 4.74
CA ASN A 385 4.62 -88.22 4.53
C ASN A 385 5.97 -88.28 3.81
#